data_AF-A0A2S6GTJ2-F1
#
_entry.id   AF-A0A2S6GTJ2-F1
#
_cell.length_a   1.000
_cell.length_b   1.000
_cell.length_c   1.000
_cell.angle_alpha   90.00
_cell.angle_beta   90.00
_cell.angle_gamma   90.00
#
_symmetry.space_group_name_H-M   'P 1'
#
loop_
_entity.id
_entity.type
_entity.pdbx_description
1 polymer ?
#
loop_
_entity_poly.entity_id
_entity_poly.type
_entity_poly.pdbx_seq_one_letter_code
_entity_poly.pdbx_strand_id
1 'polypeptide(L)'
;MTASTGPDRVGVKVTLLTINADDNAYKVRIDTRPEGRYRNADGSLRTPLRFTLDEIGGDHTTELAEGQWMPLREATLTADGDTSLYPFDTHHIPLEIAITDERGEPVPITVDLRAGLAPGGPQLH
;
A
#
# COMPACT_ATOMS: atom_id res chain seq x y z
N MET A 1 30.08 8.74 5.55
CA MET A 1 28.61 8.69 5.40
C MET A 1 28.31 8.27 3.97
N THR A 2 28.06 6.99 3.74
CA THR A 2 27.79 6.45 2.39
C THR A 2 26.33 6.71 2.04
N ALA A 3 26.09 7.56 1.03
CA ALA A 3 24.80 7.73 0.42
C ALA A 3 24.30 6.36 -0.09
N SER A 4 23.07 6.01 0.25
CA SER A 4 22.40 4.80 -0.25
C SER A 4 22.35 4.87 -1.77
N THR A 5 23.16 4.07 -2.47
CA THR A 5 23.20 3.89 -3.94
C THR A 5 22.00 3.07 -4.47
N GLY A 6 20.85 3.18 -3.80
CA GLY A 6 19.59 2.64 -4.29
C GLY A 6 18.98 3.57 -5.33
N PRO A 7 18.16 3.05 -6.26
CA PRO A 7 17.43 3.89 -7.21
C PRO A 7 16.45 4.83 -6.49
N ASP A 8 16.14 5.96 -7.13
CA ASP A 8 15.18 6.94 -6.63
C ASP A 8 13.75 6.43 -6.82
N ARG A 9 13.15 5.93 -5.74
CA ARG A 9 11.80 5.35 -5.74
C ARG A 9 11.18 5.30 -4.35
N VAL A 10 9.92 4.87 -4.29
CA VAL A 10 9.28 4.40 -3.06
C VAL A 10 8.95 2.91 -3.19
N GLY A 11 9.45 2.11 -2.25
CA GLY A 11 9.04 0.72 -2.11
C GLY A 11 7.68 0.64 -1.45
N VAL A 12 6.75 -0.11 -2.05
CA VAL A 12 5.38 -0.29 -1.56
C VAL A 12 5.15 -1.78 -1.32
N LYS A 13 4.95 -2.16 -0.07
CA LYS A 13 4.59 -3.53 0.28
C LYS A 13 3.12 -3.59 0.63
N VAL A 14 2.38 -4.41 -0.11
CA VAL A 14 0.95 -4.65 0.12
C VAL A 14 0.78 -6.03 0.73
N THR A 15 0.07 -6.10 1.85
CA THR A 15 -0.28 -7.34 2.53
C THR A 15 -1.79 -7.45 2.63
N LEU A 16 -2.38 -8.51 2.10
CA LEU A 16 -3.78 -8.81 2.35
C LEU A 16 -3.96 -9.27 3.80
N LEU A 17 -4.79 -8.56 4.56
CA LEU A 17 -5.04 -8.86 5.97
C LEU A 17 -6.23 -9.79 6.15
N THR A 18 -7.38 -9.45 5.55
CA THR A 18 -8.64 -10.17 5.72
C THR A 18 -9.49 -10.08 4.45
N ILE A 19 -10.32 -11.10 4.28
CA ILE A 19 -11.35 -11.18 3.26
C ILE A 19 -12.68 -11.26 4.00
N ASN A 20 -13.57 -10.31 3.75
CA ASN A 20 -14.97 -10.39 4.18
C ASN A 20 -15.80 -10.80 2.97
N ALA A 21 -16.20 -12.08 2.95
CA ALA A 21 -16.96 -12.65 1.85
C ALA A 21 -18.40 -12.13 1.79
N ASP A 22 -18.99 -11.73 2.94
CA ASP A 22 -20.37 -11.25 3.01
C ASP A 22 -20.51 -9.88 2.33
N ASP A 23 -19.53 -9.01 2.54
CA ASP A 23 -19.50 -7.64 1.99
C ASP A 23 -18.62 -7.50 0.74
N ASN A 24 -18.07 -8.62 0.26
CA ASN A 24 -17.08 -8.67 -0.82
C ASN A 24 -15.93 -7.66 -0.66
N ALA A 25 -15.49 -7.46 0.59
CA ALA A 25 -14.57 -6.41 0.98
C ALA A 25 -13.24 -7.01 1.46
N TYR A 26 -12.15 -6.41 1.02
CA TYR A 26 -10.79 -6.89 1.26
C TYR A 26 -10.02 -5.82 2.01
N LYS A 27 -9.45 -6.19 3.16
CA LYS A 27 -8.62 -5.27 3.93
C LYS A 27 -7.16 -5.52 3.59
N VAL A 28 -6.47 -4.49 3.12
CA VAL A 28 -5.05 -4.52 2.83
C VAL A 28 -4.28 -3.62 3.78
N ARG A 29 -3.02 -3.96 4.01
CA ARG A 29 -2.04 -3.12 4.70
C ARG A 29 -0.94 -2.75 3.73
N ILE A 30 -0.63 -1.47 3.69
CA ILE A 30 0.34 -0.85 2.79
C ILE A 30 1.45 -0.25 3.66
N ASP A 31 2.66 -0.80 3.50
CA ASP A 31 3.89 -0.31 4.11
C ASP A 31 4.71 0.35 3.01
N THR A 32 5.00 1.65 3.17
CA THR A 32 5.71 2.45 2.18
C THR A 32 7.07 2.88 2.73
N ARG A 33 8.10 2.78 1.89
CA ARG A 33 9.48 3.07 2.28
C ARG A 33 10.16 3.90 1.20
N PRO A 34 10.58 5.14 1.51
CA PRO A 34 11.31 5.94 0.55
C PRO A 34 12.70 5.35 0.32
N GLU A 35 13.26 5.54 -0.88
CA GLU A 35 14.62 5.13 -1.22
C GLU A 35 15.34 6.25 -1.99
N GLY A 36 16.67 6.13 -2.11
CA GLY A 36 17.49 7.09 -2.86
C GLY A 36 17.32 8.52 -2.36
N ARG A 37 17.03 9.44 -3.28
CA ARG A 37 16.84 10.88 -3.02
C ARG A 37 15.67 11.21 -2.10
N TYR A 38 14.71 10.30 -1.92
CA TYR A 38 13.53 10.51 -1.08
C TYR A 38 13.76 10.15 0.39
N ARG A 39 14.89 9.51 0.72
CA ARG A 39 15.17 8.98 2.07
C ARG A 39 16.34 9.68 2.76
N ASN A 40 16.12 10.09 4.00
CA ASN A 40 17.18 10.49 4.93
C ASN A 40 17.86 9.27 5.55
N ALA A 41 19.04 9.47 6.14
CA ALA A 41 19.81 8.38 6.74
C ALA A 41 19.06 7.67 7.87
N ASP A 42 18.24 8.41 8.62
CA ASP A 42 17.39 7.89 9.69
C ASP A 42 16.20 7.09 9.16
N GLY A 43 15.78 7.28 7.91
CA GLY A 43 14.63 6.63 7.29
C GLY A 43 13.43 7.55 7.05
N SER A 44 13.48 8.79 7.53
CA SER A 44 12.48 9.81 7.24
C SER A 44 12.54 10.27 5.78
N LEU A 45 11.51 10.99 5.36
CA LEU A 45 11.43 11.63 4.05
C LEU A 45 12.44 12.78 3.94
N ARG A 46 13.21 12.79 2.86
CA ARG A 46 14.09 13.90 2.50
C ARG A 46 13.34 15.02 1.76
N THR A 47 12.22 14.71 1.14
CA THR A 47 11.39 15.67 0.41
C THR A 47 9.93 15.46 0.77
N PRO A 48 9.08 16.51 0.71
CA PRO A 48 7.65 16.32 0.81
C PRO A 48 7.13 15.38 -0.29
N LEU A 49 6.12 14.58 0.04
CA LEU A 49 5.44 13.68 -0.89
C LEU A 49 3.92 13.72 -0.67
N ARG A 50 3.15 13.42 -1.72
CA ARG A 50 1.72 13.14 -1.62
C ARG A 50 1.49 11.68 -1.92
N PHE A 51 0.80 10.99 -1.02
CA PHE A 51 0.44 9.58 -1.18
C PHE A 51 -1.07 9.46 -1.34
N THR A 52 -1.51 9.02 -2.50
CA THR A 52 -2.91 8.76 -2.83
C THR A 52 -3.15 7.26 -2.89
N LEU A 53 -4.24 6.85 -2.27
CA LEU A 53 -4.74 5.48 -2.26
C LEU A 53 -6.23 5.54 -2.53
N ASP A 54 -6.67 4.80 -3.54
CA ASP A 54 -8.09 4.58 -3.78
C ASP A 54 -8.58 3.44 -2.90
N GLU A 55 -9.65 3.69 -2.17
CA GLU A 55 -10.29 2.73 -1.26
C GLU A 55 -11.81 2.92 -1.26
N ILE A 56 -12.54 2.06 -0.54
CA ILE A 56 -13.99 2.24 -0.35
C ILE A 56 -14.25 3.64 0.22
N GLY A 57 -14.98 4.46 -0.55
CA GLY A 57 -15.22 5.87 -0.25
C GLY A 57 -14.44 6.85 -1.14
N GLY A 58 -13.57 6.36 -2.02
CA GLY A 58 -12.84 7.11 -3.05
C GLY A 58 -11.39 7.43 -2.67
N ASP A 59 -10.77 8.27 -3.49
CA ASP A 59 -9.38 8.68 -3.35
C ASP A 59 -9.10 9.40 -2.04
N HIS A 60 -8.13 8.87 -1.31
CA HIS A 60 -7.65 9.48 -0.07
C HIS A 60 -6.17 9.84 -0.21
N THR A 61 -5.93 11.16 -0.34
CA THR A 61 -4.59 11.72 -0.44
C THR A 61 -4.08 12.17 0.92
N THR A 62 -2.89 11.70 1.28
CA THR A 62 -2.13 12.12 2.47
C THR A 62 -0.94 12.96 2.04
N GLU A 63 -0.83 14.19 2.53
CA GLU A 63 0.37 15.02 2.36
C GLU A 63 1.38 14.70 3.46
N LEU A 64 2.61 14.43 3.07
CA LEU A 64 3.70 14.06 3.97
C LEU A 64 4.80 15.12 3.88
N ALA A 65 5.19 15.67 5.02
CA ALA A 65 6.22 16.70 5.08
C ALA A 65 7.64 16.09 5.04
N GLU A 66 8.64 16.93 4.73
CA GLU A 66 10.04 16.60 4.95
C GLU A 66 10.29 16.25 6.43
N GLY A 67 11.16 15.26 6.67
CA GLY A 67 11.46 14.74 8.01
C GLY A 67 10.40 13.80 8.58
N GLN A 68 9.25 13.64 7.92
CA GLN A 68 8.22 12.71 8.34
C GLN A 68 8.54 11.29 7.88
N TRP A 69 8.14 10.30 8.69
CA TRP A 69 8.17 8.90 8.27
C TRP A 69 6.93 8.59 7.45
N MET A 70 7.09 7.81 6.38
CA MET A 70 5.91 7.35 5.63
C MET A 70 5.07 6.43 6.53
N PRO A 71 3.75 6.68 6.65
CA PRO A 71 2.91 5.92 7.55
C PRO A 71 2.63 4.53 7.00
N LEU A 72 2.46 3.58 7.91
CA LEU A 72 1.74 2.34 7.63
C LEU A 72 0.27 2.67 7.46
N ARG A 73 -0.36 2.20 6.39
CA ARG A 73 -1.77 2.45 6.11
C ARG A 73 -2.55 1.16 5.94
N GLU A 74 -3.77 1.13 6.42
CA GLU A 74 -4.74 0.09 6.10
C GLU A 74 -5.81 0.69 5.19
N ALA A 75 -6.27 -0.09 4.23
CA ALA A 75 -7.37 0.29 3.34
C ALA A 75 -8.33 -0.86 3.12
N THR A 76 -9.58 -0.50 2.86
CA THR A 76 -10.63 -1.46 2.52
C THR A 76 -10.99 -1.30 1.06
N LEU A 77 -10.90 -2.38 0.30
CA LEU A 77 -11.13 -2.42 -1.14
C LEU A 77 -12.38 -3.24 -1.41
N THR A 78 -13.25 -2.79 -2.31
CA THR A 78 -14.33 -3.63 -2.84
C THR A 78 -13.73 -4.54 -3.90
N ALA A 79 -14.08 -5.82 -3.90
CA ALA A 79 -13.83 -6.65 -5.06
C ALA A 79 -14.97 -6.54 -6.07
N ASP A 80 -14.60 -6.55 -7.34
CA ASP A 80 -15.50 -6.85 -8.44
C ASP A 80 -15.34 -8.34 -8.78
N GLY A 81 -16.42 -9.05 -9.10
CA GLY A 81 -16.30 -10.47 -9.42
C GLY A 81 -17.61 -11.21 -9.54
N ASP A 82 -17.54 -12.40 -10.12
CA ASP A 82 -18.67 -13.33 -10.19
C ASP A 82 -18.68 -14.18 -8.90
N THR A 83 -19.73 -14.01 -8.10
CA THR A 83 -19.95 -14.73 -6.83
C THR A 83 -20.85 -15.96 -7.00
N SER A 84 -21.17 -16.35 -8.24
CA SER A 84 -22.11 -17.43 -8.52
C SER A 84 -21.53 -18.84 -8.45
N LEU A 85 -20.22 -18.99 -8.22
CA LEU A 85 -19.48 -20.25 -8.28
C LEU A 85 -18.89 -20.69 -6.94
N TYR A 86 -19.41 -20.19 -5.82
CA TYR A 86 -18.95 -20.53 -4.48
C TYR A 86 -18.78 -22.05 -4.28
N PRO A 87 -17.63 -22.54 -3.76
CA PRO A 87 -16.51 -21.79 -3.18
C PRO A 87 -15.36 -21.46 -4.16
N PHE A 88 -15.59 -21.56 -5.47
CA PHE A 88 -14.59 -21.36 -6.53
C PHE A 88 -14.69 -19.99 -7.23
N ASP A 89 -15.28 -19.01 -6.54
CA ASP A 89 -15.46 -17.65 -7.06
C ASP A 89 -14.12 -16.99 -7.39
N THR A 90 -14.13 -16.14 -8.41
CA THR A 90 -12.97 -15.31 -8.78
C THR A 90 -13.29 -13.85 -8.50
N HIS A 91 -12.44 -13.24 -7.69
CA HIS A 91 -12.55 -11.84 -7.29
C HIS A 91 -11.39 -11.03 -7.88
N HIS A 92 -11.72 -9.87 -8.43
CA HIS A 92 -10.78 -8.86 -8.89
C HIS A 92 -10.82 -7.68 -7.91
N ILE A 93 -9.68 -7.32 -7.34
CA ILE A 93 -9.59 -6.26 -6.33
C ILE A 93 -8.75 -5.12 -6.93
N PRO A 94 -9.37 -4.04 -7.43
CA PRO A 94 -8.61 -2.88 -7.89
C PRO A 94 -7.90 -2.23 -6.69
N LEU A 95 -6.61 -1.96 -6.87
CA LEU A 95 -5.79 -1.21 -5.92
C LEU A 95 -5.01 -0.17 -6.70
N GLU A 96 -5.35 1.09 -6.48
CA GLU A 96 -4.64 2.22 -7.09
C GLU A 96 -3.78 2.93 -6.05
N ILE A 97 -2.48 3.04 -6.34
CA ILE A 97 -1.50 3.72 -5.50
C ILE A 97 -0.77 4.72 -6.38
N ALA A 98 -0.86 5.99 -6.00
CA ALA A 98 -0.08 7.05 -6.62
C ALA A 98 0.76 7.76 -5.56
N ILE A 99 2.00 8.07 -5.91
CA ILE A 99 2.88 8.91 -5.11
C ILE A 99 3.40 10.01 -6.01
N THR A 100 3.21 11.27 -5.61
CA THR A 100 3.74 12.43 -6.32
C THR A 100 4.64 13.25 -5.41
N ASP A 101 5.57 13.99 -6.02
CA ASP A 101 6.39 14.97 -5.29
C ASP A 101 5.64 16.31 -5.11
N GLU A 102 6.31 17.28 -4.48
CA GLU A 102 5.76 18.62 -4.23
C GLU A 102 5.33 19.36 -5.51
N ARG A 103 5.85 18.98 -6.68
CA ARG A 103 5.51 19.56 -7.99
C ARG A 103 4.35 18.84 -8.66
N GLY A 104 3.87 17.76 -8.05
CA GLY A 104 2.84 16.88 -8.62
C GLY A 104 3.41 15.85 -9.61
N GLU A 105 4.72 15.71 -9.71
CA GLU A 105 5.34 14.76 -10.63
C GLU A 105 5.28 13.34 -10.05
N PRO A 106 4.94 12.31 -10.85
CA PRO A 106 4.92 10.93 -10.40
C PRO A 106 6.28 10.46 -9.87
N VAL A 107 6.27 9.87 -8.68
CA VAL A 107 7.43 9.20 -8.09
C VAL A 107 7.44 7.73 -8.52
N PRO A 108 8.58 7.19 -9.00
CA PRO A 108 8.69 5.78 -9.31
C PRO A 108 8.37 4.91 -8.08
N ILE A 109 7.52 3.90 -8.25
CA ILE A 109 7.18 2.94 -7.20
C ILE A 109 7.62 1.52 -7.57
N THR A 110 7.99 0.73 -6.57
CA THR A 110 8.18 -0.72 -6.72
C THR A 110 7.25 -1.43 -5.78
N VAL A 111 6.40 -2.32 -6.31
CA VAL A 111 5.36 -3.00 -5.54
C VAL A 111 5.77 -4.44 -5.21
N ASP A 112 5.80 -4.79 -3.92
CA ASP A 112 5.87 -6.17 -3.41
C ASP A 112 4.46 -6.57 -2.93
N LEU A 113 3.78 -7.40 -3.71
CA LEU A 113 2.46 -7.94 -3.38
C LEU A 113 2.62 -9.27 -2.66
N ARG A 114 2.21 -9.32 -1.39
CA ARG A 114 2.15 -10.57 -0.61
C ARG A 114 0.73 -10.98 -0.36
N ALA A 115 0.24 -11.88 -1.21
CA ALA A 115 -0.97 -12.64 -0.98
C ALA A 115 -0.65 -13.82 -0.05
N GLY A 116 -0.87 -13.63 1.24
CA GLY A 116 -0.74 -14.68 2.25
C GLY A 116 -1.36 -14.18 3.53
N LEU A 117 -2.56 -14.66 3.85
CA LEU A 117 -3.14 -14.48 5.17
C LEU A 117 -2.10 -15.00 6.16
N ALA A 118 -1.63 -14.16 7.07
CA ALA A 118 -0.69 -14.61 8.10
C ALA A 118 -1.31 -15.84 8.79
N PRO A 119 -0.56 -16.96 8.96
CA PRO A 119 -1.08 -18.12 9.65
C PRO A 119 -1.24 -17.76 11.13
N GLY A 120 -2.40 -17.23 11.48
CA GLY A 120 -2.71 -16.68 12.79
C GLY A 120 -4.18 -16.80 13.17
N GLY A 121 -4.93 -17.69 12.49
CA GLY A 121 -6.24 -18.11 12.99
C GLY A 121 -6.06 -18.96 14.26
N PRO A 122 -6.97 -18.85 15.25
CA PRO A 122 -6.89 -19.65 16.46
C PRO A 122 -6.96 -21.14 16.10
N GLN A 123 -6.02 -21.93 16.62
CA GLN A 123 -6.16 -23.38 16.61
C GLN A 123 -7.36 -23.72 17.49
N LEU A 124 -8.41 -24.23 16.88
CA LEU A 124 -9.50 -24.87 17.61
C LEU A 124 -8.94 -26.12 18.29
N HIS A 125 -9.00 -26.12 19.62
CA HIS A 125 -8.70 -27.26 20.49
C HIS A 125 -9.78 -28.34 20.39
#